data_AF-A0A7H8ICT3-F1
#
_entry.id   AF-A0A7H8ICT3-F1
#
_cell.length_a   1.000
_cell.length_b   1.000
_cell.length_c   1.000
_cell.angle_alpha   90.00
_cell.angle_beta   90.00
_cell.angle_gamma   90.00
#
_symmetry.space_group_name_H-M   'P 1'
#
loop_
_entity.id
_entity.type
_entity.pdbx_description
1 polymer ?
#
loop_
_entity_poly.entity_id
_entity_poly.type
_entity_poly.pdbx_seq_one_letter_code
_entity_poly.pdbx_strand_id
1 'polypeptide(L)'
;MTRDAVQDQLADYIRRTFLDDSSASLDSDTPLLEWGILNSMNTARLLTYIREELGTTVPPTHITGKHLKDLNAITDMVTSLRAEARETETIQD
;
A
#
# COMPACT_ATOMS: atom_id res chain seq x y z
N MET A 1 -3.63 1.32 14.11
CA MET A 1 -4.08 2.26 13.07
C MET A 1 -5.34 1.69 12.43
N THR A 2 -6.28 2.55 12.04
CA THR A 2 -7.49 2.17 11.31
C THR A 2 -7.20 1.99 9.82
N ARG A 3 -8.12 1.36 9.08
CA ARG A 3 -8.03 1.23 7.61
C ARG A 3 -7.94 2.60 6.93
N ASP A 4 -8.79 3.53 7.33
CA ASP A 4 -8.83 4.88 6.76
C ASP A 4 -7.50 5.62 6.99
N ALA A 5 -6.91 5.53 8.17
CA ALA A 5 -5.61 6.14 8.45
C ALA A 5 -4.47 5.53 7.60
N VAL A 6 -4.53 4.23 7.29
CA VAL A 6 -3.58 3.59 6.37
C VAL A 6 -3.80 4.08 4.94
N GLN A 7 -5.06 4.19 4.52
CA GLN A 7 -5.42 4.67 3.19
C GLN A 7 -4.96 6.11 2.97
N ASP A 8 -5.17 7.00 3.93
CA ASP A 8 -4.74 8.39 3.87
C ASP A 8 -3.23 8.51 3.73
N GLN A 9 -2.46 7.76 4.54
CA GLN A 9 -1.00 7.78 4.48
C GLN A 9 -0.46 7.24 3.14
N LEU A 10 -1.05 6.15 2.63
CA LEU A 10 -0.72 5.62 1.30
C LEU A 10 -1.05 6.61 0.19
N ALA A 11 -2.23 7.24 0.24
CA ALA A 11 -2.66 8.21 -0.76
C ALA A 11 -1.73 9.43 -0.78
N ASP A 12 -1.39 9.96 0.39
CA ASP A 12 -0.46 11.08 0.54
C ASP A 12 0.92 10.74 0.00
N TYR A 13 1.44 9.55 0.31
CA TYR A 13 2.74 9.12 -0.21
C TYR A 13 2.70 8.99 -1.74
N ILE A 14 1.70 8.33 -2.31
CA ILE A 14 1.56 8.16 -3.76
C ILE A 14 1.45 9.51 -4.46
N ARG A 15 0.62 10.43 -3.94
CA ARG A 15 0.48 11.79 -4.48
C ARG A 15 1.78 12.54 -4.49
N ARG A 16 2.50 12.57 -3.37
CA ARG A 16 3.76 13.34 -3.25
C ARG A 16 4.92 12.74 -4.02
N THR A 17 4.89 11.43 -4.28
CA THR A 17 6.07 10.68 -4.73
C THR A 17 5.98 10.21 -6.18
N PHE A 18 4.78 9.95 -6.67
CA PHE A 18 4.55 9.34 -7.99
C PHE A 18 3.63 10.17 -8.90
N LEU A 19 2.89 11.13 -8.35
CA LEU A 19 2.12 12.08 -9.15
C LEU A 19 2.91 13.39 -9.18
N ASP A 20 3.28 13.83 -10.39
CA ASP A 20 3.77 15.20 -10.59
C ASP A 20 2.62 16.20 -10.39
N ASP A 21 2.85 17.52 -10.52
CA ASP A 21 1.82 18.59 -10.57
C ASP A 21 0.74 18.40 -11.68
N SER A 22 0.74 17.24 -12.32
CA SER A 22 -0.28 16.75 -13.24
C SER A 22 -1.63 16.69 -12.53
N SER A 23 -2.68 17.14 -13.21
CA SER A 23 -4.09 17.14 -12.77
C SER A 23 -4.70 15.75 -12.56
N ALA A 24 -3.89 14.70 -12.42
CA ALA A 24 -4.36 13.34 -12.18
C ALA A 24 -4.89 13.23 -10.75
N SER A 25 -6.22 13.10 -10.62
CA SER A 25 -6.84 12.79 -9.33
C SER A 25 -6.47 11.36 -8.93
N LEU A 26 -6.06 11.19 -7.67
CA LEU A 26 -5.91 9.89 -7.05
C LEU A 26 -7.14 9.60 -6.21
N ASP A 27 -8.00 8.75 -6.74
CA ASP A 27 -9.16 8.17 -6.05
C ASP A 27 -8.84 6.76 -5.54
N SER A 28 -9.71 6.25 -4.67
CA SER A 28 -9.47 4.97 -3.99
C SER A 28 -9.44 3.74 -4.93
N ASP A 29 -10.09 3.85 -6.09
CA ASP A 29 -10.25 2.84 -7.14
C ASP A 29 -9.45 3.16 -8.41
N THR A 30 -8.62 4.21 -8.39
CA THR A 30 -7.75 4.55 -9.51
C THR A 30 -6.85 3.35 -9.89
N PRO A 31 -6.85 2.90 -11.16
CA PRO A 31 -6.09 1.73 -11.58
C PRO A 31 -4.59 2.08 -11.73
N LEU A 32 -3.84 1.92 -10.63
CA LEU A 32 -2.46 2.37 -10.47
C LEU A 32 -1.48 1.70 -11.44
N LEU A 33 -1.71 0.43 -11.77
CA LEU A 33 -0.86 -0.31 -12.70
C LEU A 33 -1.13 0.09 -14.15
N GLU A 34 -2.41 0.25 -14.51
CA GLU A 34 -2.81 0.61 -15.88
C GLU A 34 -2.39 2.03 -16.24
N TRP A 35 -2.41 2.94 -15.26
CA TRP A 35 -1.96 4.32 -15.41
C TRP A 35 -0.44 4.46 -15.29
N GLY A 36 0.28 3.37 -15.02
CA GLY A 36 1.75 3.38 -14.88
C GLY A 36 2.27 4.08 -13.61
N ILE A 37 1.38 4.54 -12.72
CA ILE A 37 1.72 5.10 -11.41
C ILE A 37 2.54 4.09 -10.62
N LEU A 38 2.07 2.84 -10.59
CA LEU A 38 2.83 1.70 -10.10
C LEU A 38 3.44 0.92 -11.26
N ASN A 39 4.76 0.83 -11.21
CA ASN A 39 5.61 -0.01 -12.05
C ASN A 39 6.62 -0.72 -11.12
N SER A 40 7.58 -1.47 -11.67
CA SER A 40 8.57 -2.19 -10.85
C SER A 40 9.33 -1.28 -9.87
N MET A 41 9.81 -0.12 -10.34
CA MET A 41 10.58 0.81 -9.53
C MET A 41 9.71 1.50 -8.47
N ASN A 42 8.55 2.00 -8.85
CA ASN A 42 7.63 2.67 -7.92
C ASN A 42 7.05 1.68 -6.89
N THR A 43 6.82 0.43 -7.28
CA THR A 43 6.41 -0.65 -6.36
C THR A 43 7.48 -0.89 -5.31
N ALA A 44 8.76 -1.02 -5.70
CA ALA A 44 9.83 -1.19 -4.73
C ALA A 44 9.91 -0.02 -3.72
N ARG A 45 9.74 1.22 -4.20
CA ARG A 45 9.68 2.43 -3.33
C ARG A 45 8.47 2.41 -2.40
N LEU A 46 7.30 1.97 -2.88
CA LEU A 46 6.10 1.83 -2.06
C LEU A 46 6.27 0.75 -0.99
N LEU A 47 6.84 -0.41 -1.33
CA LEU A 47 7.10 -1.48 -0.37
C LEU A 47 8.07 -1.04 0.74
N THR A 48 9.07 -0.24 0.40
CA THR A 48 9.97 0.39 1.37
C THR A 48 9.23 1.34 2.31
N TYR A 49 8.38 2.22 1.77
CA TYR A 49 7.52 3.10 2.58
C TYR A 49 6.60 2.31 3.52
N ILE A 50 5.92 1.27 3.03
CA ILE A 50 5.03 0.42 3.84
C ILE A 50 5.81 -0.24 4.99
N ARG A 51 7.04 -0.66 4.75
CA ARG A 51 7.90 -1.25 5.80
C ARG A 51 8.35 -0.22 6.83
N GLU A 52 8.85 0.92 6.38
CA GLU A 52 9.52 1.91 7.23
C GLU A 52 8.54 2.81 7.98
N GLU A 53 7.47 3.26 7.31
CA GLU A 53 6.52 4.23 7.86
C GLU A 53 5.27 3.55 8.44
N LEU A 54 4.81 2.44 7.83
CA LEU A 54 3.64 1.69 8.32
C LEU A 54 4.01 0.48 9.19
N GLY A 55 5.32 0.18 9.32
CA GLY A 55 5.82 -0.96 10.09
C GLY A 55 5.35 -2.32 9.58
N THR A 56 4.98 -2.42 8.29
CA THR A 56 4.38 -3.64 7.72
C THR A 56 5.30 -4.27 6.69
N THR A 57 5.71 -5.51 6.90
CA THR A 57 6.48 -6.26 5.89
C THR A 57 5.52 -6.94 4.94
N VAL A 58 5.63 -6.64 3.64
CA VAL A 58 4.82 -7.28 2.59
C VAL A 58 5.57 -8.50 2.04
N PRO A 59 5.04 -9.73 2.20
CA PRO A 59 5.68 -10.92 1.65
C PRO A 59 5.70 -10.90 0.11
N PRO A 60 6.70 -11.51 -0.55
CA PRO A 60 6.75 -11.58 -2.02
C PRO A 60 5.50 -12.19 -2.66
N THR A 61 4.85 -13.14 -1.99
CA THR A 61 3.59 -13.78 -2.44
C THR A 61 2.41 -12.80 -2.53
N HIS A 62 2.50 -11.65 -1.86
CA HIS A 62 1.47 -10.61 -1.88
C HIS A 62 1.75 -9.52 -2.93
N ILE A 63 2.95 -9.48 -3.52
CA ILE A 63 3.32 -8.51 -4.57
C ILE A 63 2.72 -8.97 -5.90
N THR A 64 1.42 -8.76 -6.07
CA THR A 64 0.66 -9.20 -7.24
C THR A 64 -0.21 -8.08 -7.79
N GLY A 65 -0.59 -8.17 -9.07
CA GLY A 65 -1.50 -7.20 -9.68
C GLY A 65 -2.82 -7.06 -8.91
N LYS A 66 -3.32 -8.14 -8.30
CA LYS A 66 -4.55 -8.12 -7.49
C LYS A 66 -4.44 -7.20 -6.28
N HIS A 67 -3.31 -7.20 -5.58
CA HIS A 67 -3.11 -6.39 -4.37
C HIS A 67 -2.58 -4.99 -4.66
N LEU A 68 -2.02 -4.77 -5.85
CA LEU A 68 -1.41 -3.49 -6.24
C LEU A 68 -2.23 -2.71 -7.29
N LYS A 69 -3.42 -3.19 -7.65
CA LYS A 69 -4.26 -2.59 -8.71
C LYS A 69 -4.74 -1.18 -8.39
N ASP A 70 -5.09 -0.92 -7.13
CA ASP A 70 -5.67 0.35 -6.68
C ASP A 70 -5.36 0.59 -5.19
N LEU A 71 -5.66 1.80 -4.71
CA LEU A 71 -5.38 2.20 -3.33
C LEU A 71 -6.18 1.38 -2.31
N ASN A 72 -7.43 1.00 -2.62
CA ASN A 72 -8.24 0.13 -1.76
C ASN A 72 -7.58 -1.24 -1.55
N ALA A 73 -7.12 -1.88 -2.64
CA ALA A 73 -6.50 -3.19 -2.60
C ALA A 73 -5.19 -3.18 -1.80
N ILE A 74 -4.38 -2.13 -1.93
CA ILE A 74 -3.14 -1.97 -1.16
C ILE A 74 -3.47 -1.77 0.33
N THR A 75 -4.48 -0.95 0.62
CA THR A 75 -4.93 -0.69 2.00
C THR A 75 -5.43 -1.99 2.65
N ASP A 76 -6.23 -2.78 1.94
CA ASP A 76 -6.75 -4.07 2.42
C ASP A 76 -5.63 -5.07 2.67
N MET A 77 -4.63 -5.13 1.78
CA MET A 77 -3.44 -5.96 1.96
C MET A 77 -2.67 -5.56 3.23
N VAL A 78 -2.34 -4.28 3.39
CA VAL A 78 -1.56 -3.79 4.53
C VAL A 78 -2.31 -4.00 5.85
N THR A 79 -3.61 -3.72 5.87
CA THR A 79 -4.41 -3.88 7.09
C THR A 79 -4.58 -5.35 7.50
N SER A 80 -4.76 -6.26 6.53
CA SER A 80 -4.80 -7.70 6.76
C SER A 80 -3.48 -8.22 7.34
N LEU A 81 -2.34 -7.87 6.72
CA LEU A 81 -1.02 -8.28 7.22
C LEU A 81 -0.74 -7.77 8.64
N ARG A 82 -1.20 -6.56 8.98
CA ARG A 82 -1.09 -6.01 10.34
C ARG A 82 -2.01 -6.69 11.34
N ALA A 83 -3.13 -7.25 10.91
CA ALA A 83 -4.01 -8.04 11.77
C ALA A 83 -3.37 -9.40 12.07
N GLU A 84 -2.90 -10.09 11.05
CA GLU A 84 -2.22 -11.40 11.16
C GLU A 84 -0.97 -11.34 12.06
N ALA A 85 -0.18 -10.28 11.97
CA ALA A 85 0.99 -10.09 12.82
C ALA A 85 0.63 -10.04 14.32
N ARG A 86 -0.47 -9.35 14.68
CA ARG A 86 -0.94 -9.25 16.08
C ARG A 86 -1.47 -10.58 16.62
N GLU A 87 -2.12 -11.36 15.77
CA GLU A 87 -2.64 -12.69 16.16
C GLU A 87 -1.48 -13.67 16.43
N THR A 88 -0.40 -13.58 15.64
CA THR A 88 0.77 -14.44 15.79
C THR A 88 1.55 -14.15 17.08
N GLU A 89 1.57 -12.89 17.55
CA GLU A 89 2.18 -12.49 18.82
C GLU A 89 1.39 -12.98 20.05
N THR A 90 0.07 -13.17 19.94
CA THR A 90 -0.79 -13.53 21.08
C THR A 90 -0.74 -15.03 21.43
N ILE A 91 -0.27 -15.88 20.51
CA ILE A 91 -0.25 -17.34 20.69
C ILE A 91 1.06 -17.83 21.38
N GLN A 92 2.03 -16.94 21.60
CA GLN A 92 3.35 -17.27 22.14
C GLN A 92 3.53 -17.02 23.64
N ASP A 93 2.47 -16.60 24.36
CA ASP A 93 2.46 -16.40 25.82
C ASP A 93 1.70 -17.50 26.58
#